data_AF-A0A965GP41-F1
#
_entry.id   AF-A0A965GP41-F1
#
_cell.length_a   1.000
_cell.length_b   1.000
_cell.length_c   1.000
_cell.angle_alpha   90.00
_cell.angle_beta   90.00
_cell.angle_gamma   90.00
#
_symmetry.space_group_name_H-M   'P 1'
#
loop_
_entity.id
_entity.type
_entity.pdbx_description
1 polymer ?
#
loop_
_entity_poly.entity_id
_entity_poly.type
_entity_poly.pdbx_seq_one_letter_code
_entity_poly.pdbx_strand_id
1 'polypeptide(L)'
;MKEFVLQNRFDPEDCKIDYRNELNPEQLNVVLNGDGPCLVLAGAGSGKTRTITYRVAYLIENGVSPDNILLVTFTNKAAREMLGRVEGLLHAYPAGLWGGTFHSIANRLLRAYAPAVGHTPSFNIMDEEDARDLIKMCVKELGVDTTERRFPSPANLHNIISYAMNAGIPIRESVQRKHSGFWNIIPTIERVAELYEARKSTADVMDFDDLLILLRNLLRDNPVVRDRLAQQFRYILVDEYQDTNTVQADIIRMLAGVHGNVVVVGDDAQSIYSFRAAQIKNILDFEREYPGAHVVKLEQNYRSTQVIVEAASALISNNKIR
;
A
#
# COMPACT_ATOMS: atom_id res chain seq x y z
N MET A 1 16.79 40.56 23.56
CA MET A 1 16.71 40.25 22.12
C MET A 1 15.26 39.89 21.85
N LYS A 2 14.53 40.60 20.98
CA LYS A 2 13.14 40.23 20.64
C LYS A 2 13.22 39.00 19.76
N GLU A 3 12.73 37.86 20.25
CA GLU A 3 12.51 36.67 19.43
C GLU A 3 11.40 36.98 18.43
N PHE A 4 11.77 37.04 17.15
CA PHE A 4 10.81 37.09 16.06
C PHE A 4 10.47 35.65 15.70
N VAL A 5 9.40 35.12 16.28
CA VAL A 5 8.81 33.85 15.85
C VAL A 5 8.12 34.12 14.52
N LEU A 6 8.63 33.54 13.42
CA LEU A 6 7.87 33.42 12.18
C LEU A 6 6.69 32.49 12.45
N GLN A 7 5.58 33.04 12.96
CA GLN A 7 4.30 32.35 12.93
C GLN A 7 3.82 32.35 11.48
N ASN A 8 4.24 31.38 10.70
CA ASN A 8 3.42 30.89 9.58
C ASN A 8 2.20 30.18 10.19
N ARG A 9 1.32 30.94 10.85
CA ARG A 9 -0.01 30.47 11.20
C ARG A 9 -0.89 30.83 10.01
N PHE A 10 -0.92 29.92 9.05
CA PHE A 10 -1.94 29.89 8.03
C PHE A 10 -3.31 29.81 8.73
N ASP A 11 -4.22 30.72 8.38
CA ASP A 11 -5.60 30.67 8.86
C ASP A 11 -6.44 29.85 7.87
N PRO A 12 -7.15 28.79 8.29
CA PRO A 12 -8.07 28.07 7.41
C PRO A 12 -9.15 28.97 6.75
N GLU A 13 -9.39 30.18 7.28
CA GLU A 13 -10.24 31.20 6.65
C GLU A 13 -9.66 31.78 5.34
N ASP A 14 -8.35 31.61 5.08
CA ASP A 14 -7.68 32.06 3.85
C ASP A 14 -7.73 31.02 2.70
N CYS A 15 -8.27 29.82 2.96
CA CYS A 15 -8.49 28.79 1.94
C CYS A 15 -9.64 29.17 0.98
N LYS A 16 -9.58 28.72 -0.28
CA LYS A 16 -10.72 28.83 -1.19
C LYS A 16 -11.80 27.81 -0.86
N ILE A 17 -11.41 26.64 -0.37
CA ILE A 17 -12.34 25.60 0.07
C ILE A 17 -12.76 25.88 1.51
N ASP A 18 -14.07 25.93 1.76
CA ASP A 18 -14.64 26.05 3.10
C ASP A 18 -14.65 24.69 3.81
N TYR A 19 -13.49 24.28 4.31
CA TYR A 19 -13.32 22.99 4.97
C TYR A 19 -14.24 22.79 6.17
N ARG A 20 -14.58 23.87 6.89
CA ARG A 20 -15.41 23.81 8.11
C ARG A 20 -16.86 23.46 7.80
N ASN A 21 -17.39 23.94 6.67
CA ASN A 21 -18.75 23.61 6.23
C ASN A 21 -18.82 22.31 5.43
N GLU A 22 -17.72 21.88 4.83
CA GLU A 22 -17.67 20.64 4.04
C GLU A 22 -17.43 19.36 4.85
N LEU A 23 -16.91 19.46 6.06
CA LEU A 23 -16.43 18.32 6.84
C LEU A 23 -17.01 18.32 8.25
N ASN A 24 -17.26 17.14 8.80
CA ASN A 24 -17.57 17.01 10.22
C ASN A 24 -16.31 17.28 11.09
N PRO A 25 -16.46 17.45 12.41
CA PRO A 25 -15.33 17.77 13.28
C PRO A 25 -14.16 16.76 13.22
N GLU A 26 -14.44 15.47 13.12
CA GLU A 26 -13.42 14.42 13.07
C GLU A 26 -12.66 14.43 11.75
N GLN A 27 -13.37 14.55 10.63
CA GLN A 27 -12.77 14.68 9.30
C GLN A 27 -11.96 15.96 9.18
N LEU A 28 -12.48 17.08 9.68
CA LEU A 28 -11.80 18.37 9.72
C LEU A 28 -10.51 18.29 10.55
N ASN A 29 -10.54 17.58 11.69
CA ASN A 29 -9.37 17.37 12.52
C ASN A 29 -8.24 16.65 11.76
N VAL A 30 -8.55 15.62 10.97
CA VAL A 30 -7.53 14.96 10.11
C VAL A 30 -7.01 15.92 9.04
N VAL A 31 -7.90 16.71 8.42
CA VAL A 31 -7.52 17.62 7.34
C VAL A 31 -6.58 18.73 7.82
N LEU A 32 -6.87 19.32 8.99
CA LEU A 32 -6.11 20.43 9.55
C LEU A 32 -4.89 19.99 10.38
N ASN A 33 -5.01 18.88 11.13
CA ASN A 33 -4.02 18.47 12.14
C ASN A 33 -3.38 17.11 11.85
N GLY A 34 -3.49 16.59 10.62
CA GLY A 34 -2.87 15.33 10.20
C GLY A 34 -1.40 15.45 9.79
N ASP A 35 -0.62 16.31 10.44
CA ASP A 35 0.85 16.33 10.31
C ASP A 35 1.45 15.26 11.25
N GLY A 36 2.62 14.72 10.90
CA GLY A 36 3.18 13.54 11.57
C GLY A 36 2.41 12.24 11.26
N PRO A 37 2.64 11.16 12.03
CA PRO A 37 1.91 9.92 11.85
C PRO A 37 0.47 10.09 12.32
N CYS A 38 -0.49 9.76 11.47
CA CYS A 38 -1.92 9.87 11.76
C CYS A 38 -2.66 8.62 11.27
N LEU A 39 -3.35 7.96 12.21
CA LEU A 39 -4.21 6.81 11.94
C LEU A 39 -5.67 7.25 11.98
N VAL A 40 -6.39 7.03 10.88
CA VAL A 40 -7.83 7.28 10.80
C VAL A 40 -8.56 5.95 10.76
N LEU A 41 -9.19 5.60 11.88
CA LEU A 41 -10.04 4.42 11.99
C LEU A 41 -11.46 4.79 11.60
N ALA A 42 -12.02 4.11 10.62
CA ALA A 42 -13.20 4.62 9.96
C ALA A 42 -14.06 3.48 9.41
N GLY A 43 -15.30 3.38 9.91
CA GLY A 43 -16.25 2.35 9.49
C GLY A 43 -16.65 2.47 8.01
N ALA A 44 -17.43 1.51 7.51
CA ALA A 44 -18.05 1.60 6.20
C ALA A 44 -18.85 2.91 6.05
N GLY A 45 -18.67 3.66 4.96
CA GLY A 45 -19.49 4.84 4.67
C GLY A 45 -19.23 6.07 5.56
N SER A 46 -18.14 6.08 6.33
CA SER A 46 -17.77 7.18 7.25
C SER A 46 -17.06 8.37 6.60
N GLY A 47 -16.78 8.29 5.30
CA GLY A 47 -16.11 9.34 4.55
C GLY A 47 -14.59 9.23 4.47
N LYS A 48 -13.98 8.05 4.71
CA LYS A 48 -12.54 7.76 4.53
C LYS A 48 -11.89 8.48 3.34
N THR A 49 -12.38 8.18 2.14
CA THR A 49 -11.88 8.74 0.89
C THR A 49 -12.08 10.25 0.84
N ARG A 50 -13.20 10.78 1.36
CA ARG A 50 -13.46 12.22 1.44
C ARG A 50 -12.39 12.89 2.29
N THR A 51 -12.10 12.36 3.48
CA THR A 51 -11.07 12.87 4.39
C THR A 51 -9.70 12.94 3.72
N ILE A 52 -9.25 11.84 3.08
CA ILE A 52 -7.96 11.81 2.37
C ILE A 52 -7.92 12.86 1.25
N THR A 53 -8.96 12.94 0.42
CA THR A 53 -8.95 13.86 -0.74
C THR A 53 -8.98 15.33 -0.31
N TYR A 54 -9.73 15.66 0.75
CA TYR A 54 -9.72 17.02 1.31
C TYR A 54 -8.39 17.34 1.98
N ARG A 55 -7.72 16.37 2.60
CA ARG A 55 -6.38 16.57 3.15
C ARG A 55 -5.37 16.91 2.07
N VAL A 56 -5.40 16.21 0.92
CA VAL A 56 -4.54 16.54 -0.23
C VAL A 56 -4.84 17.95 -0.75
N ALA A 57 -6.11 18.29 -0.93
CA ALA A 57 -6.50 19.64 -1.39
C ALA A 57 -6.00 20.72 -0.42
N TYR A 58 -6.19 20.50 0.89
CA TYR A 58 -5.73 21.41 1.94
C TYR A 58 -4.21 21.60 1.89
N LEU A 59 -3.43 20.51 1.79
CA LEU A 59 -1.97 20.61 1.69
C LEU A 59 -1.53 21.48 0.50
N ILE A 60 -2.18 21.31 -0.66
CA ILE A 60 -1.87 22.07 -1.87
C ILE A 60 -2.26 23.55 -1.72
N GLU A 61 -3.43 23.86 -1.16
CA GLU A 61 -3.83 25.25 -0.86
C GLU A 61 -2.89 25.93 0.14
N ASN A 62 -2.30 25.14 1.05
CA ASN A 62 -1.28 25.58 2.00
C ASN A 62 0.13 25.69 1.41
N GLY A 63 0.27 25.59 0.09
CA GLY A 63 1.54 25.81 -0.62
C GLY A 63 2.46 24.59 -0.66
N VAL A 64 1.99 23.39 -0.31
CA VAL A 64 2.75 22.16 -0.54
C VAL A 64 2.72 21.85 -2.03
N SER A 65 3.91 21.76 -2.64
CA SER A 65 4.01 21.33 -4.05
C SER A 65 3.42 19.91 -4.23
N PRO A 66 2.56 19.68 -5.24
CA PRO A 66 2.00 18.35 -5.51
C PRO A 66 3.05 17.24 -5.68
N ASP A 67 4.25 17.56 -6.19
CA ASP A 67 5.36 16.61 -6.34
C ASP A 67 5.83 15.99 -5.01
N ASN A 68 5.53 16.65 -3.89
CA ASN A 68 5.89 16.23 -2.54
C ASN A 68 4.78 15.41 -1.85
N ILE A 69 3.70 15.10 -2.55
CA ILE A 69 2.54 14.36 -2.01
C ILE A 69 2.42 13.01 -2.73
N LEU A 70 2.41 11.93 -1.94
CA LEU A 70 2.17 10.57 -2.40
C LEU A 70 0.81 10.09 -1.88
N LEU A 71 -0.09 9.76 -2.81
CA LEU A 71 -1.46 9.30 -2.54
C LEU A 71 -1.64 7.86 -3.06
N VAL A 72 -1.81 6.91 -2.16
CA VAL A 72 -1.78 5.47 -2.47
C VAL A 72 -3.10 4.79 -2.10
N THR A 73 -3.54 3.85 -2.94
CA THR A 73 -4.69 2.96 -2.70
C THR A 73 -4.45 1.59 -3.35
N PHE A 74 -5.45 0.70 -3.30
CA PHE A 74 -5.34 -0.67 -3.79
C PHE A 74 -5.80 -0.86 -5.23
N THR A 75 -6.76 -0.06 -5.71
CA THR A 75 -7.36 -0.29 -7.04
C THR A 75 -7.17 0.90 -7.97
N ASN A 76 -6.97 0.62 -9.27
CA ASN A 76 -6.91 1.66 -10.29
C ASN A 76 -8.20 2.49 -10.38
N LYS A 77 -9.34 1.90 -9.99
CA LYS A 77 -10.62 2.64 -9.90
C LYS A 77 -10.57 3.65 -8.75
N ALA A 78 -10.20 3.22 -7.55
CA ALA A 78 -10.09 4.10 -6.39
C ALA A 78 -9.05 5.21 -6.62
N ALA A 79 -7.92 4.89 -7.25
CA ALA A 79 -6.88 5.88 -7.55
C ALA A 79 -7.41 6.99 -8.49
N ARG A 80 -8.09 6.60 -9.57
CA ARG A 80 -8.72 7.55 -10.50
C ARG A 80 -9.83 8.37 -9.83
N GLU A 81 -10.64 7.74 -8.99
CA GLU A 81 -11.70 8.42 -8.26
C GLU A 81 -11.15 9.45 -7.27
N MET A 82 -10.12 9.09 -6.48
CA MET A 82 -9.47 10.01 -5.55
C MET A 82 -8.80 11.18 -6.27
N LEU A 83 -8.07 10.91 -7.35
CA LEU A 83 -7.45 11.96 -8.16
C LEU A 83 -8.50 12.91 -8.76
N GLY A 84 -9.59 12.38 -9.31
CA GLY A 84 -10.69 13.18 -9.83
C GLY A 84 -11.40 14.02 -8.76
N ARG A 85 -11.51 13.49 -7.53
CA ARG A 85 -12.03 14.26 -6.38
C ARG A 85 -11.10 15.42 -6.00
N VAL A 86 -9.78 15.19 -5.94
CA VAL A 86 -8.80 16.25 -5.66
C VAL A 86 -8.84 17.33 -6.75
N GLU A 87 -8.86 16.94 -8.02
CA GLU A 87 -8.99 17.87 -9.15
C GLU A 87 -10.30 18.68 -9.08
N GLY A 88 -11.42 18.02 -8.74
CA GLY A 88 -12.70 18.68 -8.57
C GLY A 88 -12.72 19.71 -7.44
N LEU A 89 -12.06 19.40 -6.31
CA LEU A 89 -11.91 20.32 -5.17
C LEU A 89 -11.06 21.55 -5.52
N LEU A 90 -9.94 21.32 -6.20
CA LEU A 90 -9.00 22.39 -6.56
C LEU A 90 -9.41 23.17 -7.81
N HIS A 91 -10.42 22.69 -8.56
CA HIS A 91 -10.80 23.17 -9.89
C HIS A 91 -9.62 23.22 -10.88
N ALA A 92 -8.61 22.38 -10.67
CA ALA A 92 -7.39 22.30 -11.46
C ALA A 92 -6.70 20.94 -11.28
N TYR A 93 -6.06 20.46 -12.35
CA TYR A 93 -5.26 19.24 -12.28
C TYR A 93 -3.99 19.48 -11.45
N PRO A 94 -3.76 18.73 -10.35
CA PRO A 94 -2.59 18.90 -9.49
C PRO A 94 -1.35 18.27 -10.15
N ALA A 95 -0.77 18.96 -11.14
CA ALA A 95 0.41 18.50 -11.86
C ALA A 95 1.56 18.18 -10.89
N GLY A 96 2.10 16.96 -10.99
CA GLY A 96 3.16 16.48 -10.10
C GLY A 96 2.67 15.53 -9.01
N LEU A 97 1.38 15.54 -8.64
CA LEU A 97 0.82 14.66 -7.62
C LEU A 97 1.06 13.18 -7.94
N TRP A 98 1.67 12.46 -6.99
CA TRP A 98 1.90 11.02 -7.12
C TRP A 98 0.68 10.26 -6.62
N GLY A 99 -0.34 10.09 -7.46
CA GLY A 99 -1.52 9.28 -7.15
C GLY A 99 -1.55 7.94 -7.88
N GLY A 100 -1.80 6.85 -7.19
CA GLY A 100 -1.88 5.54 -7.84
C GLY A 100 -2.09 4.36 -6.91
N THR A 101 -1.96 3.17 -7.48
CA THR A 101 -1.83 1.94 -6.68
C THR A 101 -0.38 1.73 -6.25
N PHE A 102 -0.14 0.92 -5.22
CA PHE A 102 1.22 0.48 -4.85
C PHE A 102 2.03 -0.01 -6.06
N HIS A 103 1.44 -0.84 -6.92
CA HIS A 103 2.08 -1.38 -8.11
C HIS A 103 2.35 -0.29 -9.17
N SER A 104 1.42 0.63 -9.39
CA SER A 104 1.61 1.74 -10.34
C SER A 104 2.75 2.66 -9.90
N ILE A 105 2.81 2.99 -8.60
CA ILE A 105 3.88 3.79 -8.02
C ILE A 105 5.22 3.03 -8.10
N ALA A 106 5.23 1.75 -7.75
CA ALA A 106 6.43 0.92 -7.82
C ALA A 106 6.98 0.79 -9.24
N ASN A 107 6.13 0.51 -10.23
CA ASN A 107 6.52 0.49 -11.63
C ASN A 107 7.13 1.84 -12.07
N ARG A 108 6.50 2.97 -11.72
CA ARG A 108 7.02 4.31 -12.06
C ARG A 108 8.40 4.55 -11.44
N LEU A 109 8.59 4.21 -10.17
CA LEU A 109 9.87 4.36 -9.47
C LEU A 109 10.93 3.40 -10.02
N LEU A 110 10.61 2.12 -10.20
CA LEU A 110 11.53 1.13 -10.73
C LEU A 110 11.98 1.47 -12.14
N ARG A 111 11.14 2.03 -13.01
CA ARG A 111 11.60 2.51 -14.33
C ARG A 111 12.63 3.63 -14.22
N ALA A 112 12.48 4.53 -13.25
CA ALA A 112 13.44 5.61 -13.01
C ALA A 112 14.77 5.12 -12.42
N TYR A 113 14.76 4.00 -11.70
CA TYR A 113 15.93 3.44 -11.01
C TYR A 113 16.29 2.02 -11.48
N ALA A 114 15.87 1.61 -12.69
CA ALA A 114 15.97 0.22 -13.13
C ALA A 114 17.40 -0.37 -13.07
N PRO A 115 18.46 0.38 -13.44
CA PRO A 115 19.83 -0.13 -13.33
C PRO A 115 20.24 -0.48 -11.90
N ALA A 116 19.68 0.19 -10.89
CA ALA A 116 19.98 -0.07 -9.48
C ALA A 116 19.36 -1.38 -8.96
N VAL A 117 18.40 -1.94 -9.69
CA VAL A 117 17.79 -3.25 -9.39
C VAL A 117 18.16 -4.33 -10.41
N GLY A 118 19.14 -4.06 -11.29
CA GLY A 118 19.61 -5.05 -12.27
C GLY A 118 18.70 -5.22 -13.49
N HIS A 119 17.86 -4.24 -13.79
CA HIS A 119 16.90 -4.27 -14.90
C HIS A 119 17.10 -3.09 -15.86
N THR A 120 16.53 -3.18 -17.06
CA THR A 120 16.45 -2.03 -17.96
C THR A 120 15.18 -1.21 -17.70
N PRO A 121 15.14 0.10 -17.97
CA PRO A 121 13.91 0.89 -17.84
C PRO A 121 12.75 0.41 -18.72
N SER A 122 13.02 -0.47 -19.69
CA SER A 122 12.07 -1.08 -20.62
C SER A 122 11.60 -2.48 -20.20
N PHE A 123 11.86 -2.93 -18.97
CA PHE A 123 11.38 -4.24 -18.50
C PHE A 123 9.87 -4.43 -18.76
N ASN A 124 9.51 -5.67 -19.13
CA ASN A 124 8.12 -6.06 -19.33
C ASN A 124 7.49 -6.54 -18.02
N ILE A 125 6.18 -6.32 -17.87
CA ILE A 125 5.42 -6.78 -16.71
C ILE A 125 4.55 -7.96 -17.15
N MET A 126 4.79 -9.12 -16.56
CA MET A 126 4.03 -10.34 -16.77
C MET A 126 2.71 -10.30 -16.00
N ASP A 127 1.65 -10.82 -16.62
CA ASP A 127 0.41 -11.09 -15.91
C ASP A 127 0.43 -12.47 -15.21
N GLU A 128 -0.68 -12.83 -14.56
CA GLU A 128 -0.77 -14.11 -13.84
C GLU A 128 -0.72 -15.32 -14.79
N GLU A 129 -1.13 -15.20 -16.05
CA GLU A 129 -1.05 -16.28 -17.04
C GLU A 129 0.39 -16.49 -17.51
N ASP A 130 1.07 -15.40 -17.87
CA ASP A 130 2.49 -15.40 -18.23
C ASP A 130 3.35 -16.02 -17.11
N ALA A 131 3.12 -15.59 -15.86
CA ALA A 131 3.83 -16.11 -14.69
C ALA A 131 3.62 -17.62 -14.51
N ARG A 132 2.38 -18.11 -14.68
CA ARG A 132 2.06 -19.55 -14.59
C ARG A 132 2.74 -20.36 -15.70
N ASP A 133 2.79 -19.82 -16.91
CA ASP A 133 3.46 -20.48 -18.03
C ASP A 133 4.97 -20.53 -17.85
N LEU A 134 5.58 -19.47 -17.33
CA LEU A 134 7.01 -19.47 -17.01
C LEU A 134 7.33 -20.47 -15.89
N ILE A 135 6.51 -20.57 -14.85
CA ILE A 135 6.66 -21.58 -13.80
C ILE A 135 6.55 -22.99 -14.40
N LYS A 136 5.58 -23.23 -15.28
CA LYS A 136 5.42 -24.53 -15.96
C LYS A 136 6.66 -24.91 -16.77
N MET A 137 7.27 -23.94 -17.45
CA MET A 137 8.55 -24.15 -18.15
C MET A 137 9.68 -24.51 -17.18
N CYS A 138 9.78 -23.83 -16.04
CA CYS A 138 10.79 -24.11 -15.01
C CYS A 138 10.64 -25.53 -14.43
N VAL A 139 9.41 -25.97 -14.16
CA VAL A 139 9.12 -27.34 -13.68
C VAL A 139 9.58 -28.39 -14.70
N LYS A 140 9.30 -28.16 -15.99
CA LYS A 140 9.71 -29.07 -17.07
C LYS A 140 11.23 -29.12 -17.21
N GLU A 141 11.91 -27.97 -17.13
CA GLU A 141 13.35 -27.86 -17.24
C GLU A 141 14.10 -28.57 -16.11
N LEU A 142 13.57 -28.50 -14.89
CA LEU A 142 14.15 -29.20 -13.74
C LEU A 142 13.91 -30.72 -13.77
N GLY A 143 13.20 -31.24 -14.77
CA GLY A 143 12.90 -32.66 -14.91
C GLY A 143 12.05 -33.21 -13.76
N VAL A 144 11.20 -32.37 -13.18
CA VAL A 144 10.35 -32.78 -12.05
C VAL A 144 9.29 -33.75 -12.54
N ASP A 145 9.23 -34.94 -11.94
CA ASP A 145 8.15 -35.89 -12.17
C ASP A 145 6.85 -35.38 -11.53
N THR A 146 5.92 -34.95 -12.38
CA THR A 146 4.59 -34.48 -12.00
C THR A 146 3.52 -35.57 -12.05
N THR A 147 3.88 -36.78 -12.51
CA THR A 147 2.95 -37.88 -12.77
C THR A 147 2.84 -38.88 -11.62
N GLU A 148 3.96 -39.18 -10.94
CA GLU A 148 3.98 -40.15 -9.83
C GLU A 148 3.61 -39.55 -8.47
N ARG A 149 3.65 -38.22 -8.35
CA ARG A 149 3.39 -37.48 -7.10
C ARG A 149 2.26 -36.48 -7.32
N ARG A 150 1.47 -36.20 -6.27
CA ARG A 150 0.54 -35.05 -6.25
C ARG A 150 1.34 -33.73 -6.24
N PHE A 151 2.04 -33.43 -7.33
CA PHE A 151 2.81 -32.21 -7.49
C PHE A 151 1.84 -31.03 -7.72
N PRO A 152 2.09 -29.84 -7.16
CA PRO A 152 1.19 -28.72 -7.30
C PRO A 152 1.13 -28.27 -8.76
N SER A 153 -0.05 -27.84 -9.20
CA SER A 153 -0.19 -27.18 -10.50
C SER A 153 0.65 -25.89 -10.55
N PRO A 154 1.00 -25.39 -11.75
CA PRO A 154 1.70 -24.10 -11.87
C PRO A 154 1.01 -22.95 -11.15
N ALA A 155 -0.33 -22.93 -11.14
CA ALA A 155 -1.12 -21.96 -10.37
C ALA A 155 -0.91 -22.09 -8.86
N ASN A 156 -0.87 -23.32 -8.32
CA ASN A 156 -0.58 -23.54 -6.90
C ASN A 156 0.86 -23.18 -6.54
N LEU A 157 1.83 -23.48 -7.40
CA LEU A 157 3.22 -23.06 -7.22
C LEU A 157 3.33 -21.54 -7.20
N HIS A 158 2.71 -20.86 -8.16
CA HIS A 158 2.64 -19.40 -8.20
C HIS A 158 2.07 -18.84 -6.90
N ASN A 159 0.94 -19.38 -6.42
CA ASN A 159 0.32 -18.93 -5.17
C ASN A 159 1.21 -19.13 -3.93
N ILE A 160 1.95 -20.24 -3.87
CA ILE A 160 2.92 -20.51 -2.78
C ILE A 160 4.05 -19.49 -2.81
N ILE A 161 4.65 -19.27 -3.99
CA ILE A 161 5.77 -18.34 -4.17
C ILE A 161 5.32 -16.91 -3.87
N SER A 162 4.23 -16.47 -4.50
CA SER A 162 3.62 -15.15 -4.31
C SER A 162 3.29 -14.87 -2.84
N TYR A 163 2.65 -15.82 -2.14
CA TYR A 163 2.32 -15.63 -0.73
C TYR A 163 3.57 -15.53 0.15
N ALA A 164 4.59 -16.36 -0.10
CA ALA A 164 5.86 -16.31 0.63
C ALA A 164 6.53 -14.94 0.49
N MET A 165 6.62 -14.44 -0.75
CA MET A 165 7.21 -13.12 -1.05
C MET A 165 6.44 -11.98 -0.37
N ASN A 166 5.12 -11.91 -0.58
CA ASN A 166 4.29 -10.83 -0.04
C ASN A 166 4.20 -10.83 1.50
N ALA A 167 4.27 -12.02 2.12
CA ALA A 167 4.31 -12.14 3.57
C ALA A 167 5.72 -11.89 4.16
N GLY A 168 6.77 -11.89 3.34
CA GLY A 168 8.15 -11.80 3.79
C GLY A 168 8.62 -13.02 4.57
N ILE A 169 8.14 -14.22 4.22
CA ILE A 169 8.46 -15.49 4.89
C ILE A 169 9.11 -16.49 3.92
N PRO A 170 9.87 -17.49 4.41
CA PRO A 170 10.39 -18.55 3.56
C PRO A 170 9.27 -19.39 2.92
N ILE A 171 9.53 -19.94 1.72
CA ILE A 171 8.60 -20.85 1.01
C ILE A 171 8.16 -22.01 1.89
N ARG A 172 9.09 -22.61 2.66
CA ARG A 172 8.79 -23.64 3.65
C ARG A 172 7.65 -23.26 4.58
N GLU A 173 7.67 -22.04 5.10
CA GLU A 173 6.65 -21.56 6.03
C GLU A 173 5.32 -21.28 5.31
N SER A 174 5.37 -20.72 4.10
CA SER A 174 4.17 -20.56 3.26
C SER A 174 3.47 -21.90 3.00
N VAL A 175 4.24 -22.94 2.67
CA VAL A 175 3.71 -24.30 2.46
C VAL A 175 3.08 -24.84 3.75
N GLN A 176 3.74 -24.70 4.90
CA GLN A 176 3.21 -25.16 6.17
C GLN A 176 1.88 -24.49 6.54
N ARG A 177 1.74 -23.18 6.29
CA ARG A 177 0.55 -22.40 6.66
C ARG A 177 -0.66 -22.68 5.77
N LYS A 178 -0.47 -22.79 4.45
CA LYS A 178 -1.59 -22.82 3.48
C LYS A 178 -1.67 -24.07 2.63
N HIS A 179 -0.59 -24.83 2.51
CA HIS A 179 -0.47 -25.95 1.57
C HIS A 179 0.25 -27.15 2.18
N SER A 180 -0.12 -27.52 3.42
CA SER A 180 0.60 -28.53 4.23
C SER A 180 0.74 -29.90 3.55
N GLY A 181 -0.12 -30.21 2.57
CA GLY A 181 -0.02 -31.43 1.74
C GLY A 181 1.23 -31.53 0.87
N PHE A 182 2.00 -30.44 0.68
CA PHE A 182 3.20 -30.41 -0.16
C PHE A 182 4.52 -30.41 0.62
N TRP A 183 4.50 -30.74 1.93
CA TRP A 183 5.70 -30.68 2.79
C TRP A 183 6.89 -31.50 2.25
N ASN A 184 6.63 -32.68 1.68
CA ASN A 184 7.63 -33.60 1.14
C ASN A 184 8.42 -33.07 -0.06
N ILE A 185 7.90 -32.04 -0.73
CA ILE A 185 8.44 -31.52 -2.00
C ILE A 185 8.89 -30.07 -1.87
N ILE A 186 8.99 -29.54 -0.66
CA ILE A 186 9.48 -28.17 -0.40
C ILE A 186 10.82 -27.89 -1.08
N PRO A 187 11.85 -28.77 -1.01
CA PRO A 187 13.12 -28.50 -1.69
C PRO A 187 12.98 -28.40 -3.21
N THR A 188 12.01 -29.13 -3.80
CA THR A 188 11.71 -29.02 -5.24
C THR A 188 11.01 -27.71 -5.55
N ILE A 189 10.07 -27.25 -4.71
CA ILE A 189 9.39 -25.96 -4.87
C ILE A 189 10.39 -24.81 -4.76
N GLU A 190 11.31 -24.86 -3.80
CA GLU A 190 12.39 -23.87 -3.63
C GLU A 190 13.27 -23.78 -4.89
N ARG A 191 13.69 -24.92 -5.45
CA ARG A 191 14.44 -24.96 -6.71
C ARG A 191 13.67 -24.41 -7.90
N VAL A 192 12.35 -24.66 -7.98
CA VAL A 192 11.49 -24.08 -9.03
C VAL A 192 11.42 -22.56 -8.88
N ALA A 193 11.28 -22.05 -7.65
CA ALA A 193 11.25 -20.62 -7.39
C ALA A 193 12.58 -19.94 -7.74
N GLU A 194 13.72 -20.54 -7.37
CA GLU A 194 15.05 -20.04 -7.74
C GLU A 194 15.23 -19.95 -9.26
N LEU A 195 14.82 -21.00 -9.99
CA LEU A 195 14.88 -20.98 -11.45
C LEU A 195 13.92 -19.95 -12.06
N TYR A 196 12.71 -19.82 -11.49
CA TYR A 196 11.72 -18.82 -11.92
C TYR A 196 12.28 -17.40 -11.82
N GLU A 197 12.87 -17.03 -10.68
CA GLU A 197 13.53 -15.73 -10.48
C GLU A 197 14.71 -15.52 -11.45
N ALA A 198 15.56 -16.53 -11.64
CA ALA A 198 16.67 -16.45 -12.58
C ALA A 198 16.21 -16.24 -14.03
N ARG A 199 15.10 -16.89 -14.43
CA ARG A 199 14.50 -16.74 -15.76
C ARG A 199 13.89 -15.36 -15.95
N LYS A 200 13.18 -14.84 -14.96
CA LYS A 200 12.65 -13.46 -14.98
C LYS A 200 13.76 -12.43 -15.17
N SER A 201 14.82 -12.53 -14.37
CA SER A 201 15.98 -11.63 -14.46
C SER A 201 16.67 -11.71 -15.83
N THR A 202 16.92 -12.92 -16.35
CA THR A 202 17.58 -13.09 -17.66
C THR A 202 16.75 -12.53 -18.82
N ALA A 203 15.42 -12.61 -18.72
CA ALA A 203 14.50 -12.12 -19.74
C ALA A 203 14.16 -10.61 -19.59
N ASP A 204 14.70 -9.95 -18.56
CA ASP A 204 14.36 -8.57 -18.18
C ASP A 204 12.85 -8.35 -18.04
N VAL A 205 12.20 -9.28 -17.33
CA VAL A 205 10.77 -9.23 -17.01
C VAL A 205 10.54 -9.24 -15.51
N MET A 206 9.42 -8.67 -15.08
CA MET A 206 8.94 -8.65 -13.69
C MET A 206 7.49 -9.13 -13.66
N ASP A 207 7.07 -9.80 -12.60
CA ASP A 207 5.65 -9.97 -12.29
C ASP A 207 5.16 -8.86 -11.33
N PHE A 208 3.90 -8.93 -10.90
CA PHE A 208 3.34 -7.93 -9.99
C PHE A 208 4.01 -7.93 -8.61
N ASP A 209 4.43 -9.08 -8.11
CA ASP A 209 5.05 -9.17 -6.79
C ASP A 209 6.46 -8.57 -6.81
N ASP A 210 7.20 -8.79 -7.90
CA ASP A 210 8.52 -8.22 -8.13
C ASP A 210 8.52 -6.70 -8.02
N LEU A 211 7.48 -6.03 -8.53
CA LEU A 211 7.38 -4.57 -8.45
C LEU A 211 7.50 -4.08 -7.00
N LEU A 212 6.83 -4.76 -6.07
CA LEU A 212 6.85 -4.37 -4.66
C LEU A 212 8.14 -4.83 -3.98
N ILE A 213 8.57 -6.07 -4.22
CA ILE A 213 9.77 -6.64 -3.60
C ILE A 213 11.03 -5.89 -4.03
N LEU A 214 11.19 -5.62 -5.32
CA LEU A 214 12.35 -4.91 -5.85
C LEU A 214 12.36 -3.45 -5.39
N LEU A 215 11.20 -2.76 -5.33
CA LEU A 215 11.14 -1.42 -4.77
C LEU A 215 11.56 -1.42 -3.29
N ARG A 216 11.02 -2.36 -2.50
CA ARG A 216 11.34 -2.50 -1.08
C ARG A 216 12.83 -2.79 -0.88
N ASN A 217 13.43 -3.66 -1.68
CA ASN A 217 14.86 -3.96 -1.63
C ASN A 217 15.70 -2.75 -2.08
N LEU A 218 15.30 -2.04 -3.14
CA LEU A 218 15.97 -0.81 -3.58
C LEU A 218 16.03 0.23 -2.45
N LEU A 219 14.91 0.46 -1.76
CA LEU A 219 14.85 1.39 -0.63
C LEU A 219 15.68 0.91 0.57
N ARG A 220 15.73 -0.40 0.83
CA ARG A 220 16.51 -0.98 1.93
C ARG A 220 18.01 -0.90 1.66
N ASP A 221 18.44 -1.30 0.46
CA ASP A 221 19.83 -1.58 0.12
C ASP A 221 20.54 -0.39 -0.52
N ASN A 222 19.80 0.63 -1.00
CA ASN A 222 20.35 1.84 -1.58
C ASN A 222 19.90 3.10 -0.80
N PRO A 223 20.62 3.47 0.27
CA PRO A 223 20.33 4.67 1.07
C PRO A 223 20.24 5.96 0.26
N VAL A 224 21.04 6.10 -0.80
CA VAL A 224 21.04 7.31 -1.64
C VAL A 224 19.70 7.48 -2.35
N VAL A 225 19.17 6.40 -2.93
CA VAL A 225 17.85 6.42 -3.58
C VAL A 225 16.75 6.60 -2.53
N ARG A 226 16.83 5.87 -1.41
CA ARG A 226 15.86 5.97 -0.31
C ARG A 226 15.75 7.39 0.21
N ASP A 227 16.88 8.01 0.58
CA ASP A 227 16.89 9.34 1.21
C ASP A 227 16.42 10.41 0.22
N ARG A 228 16.76 10.26 -1.08
CA ARG A 228 16.22 11.13 -2.13
C ARG A 228 14.70 11.05 -2.23
N LEU A 229 14.14 9.84 -2.28
CA LEU A 229 12.69 9.64 -2.38
C LEU A 229 11.97 10.05 -1.10
N ALA A 230 12.55 9.76 0.06
CA ALA A 230 12.00 10.17 1.35
C ALA A 230 12.05 11.69 1.54
N GLN A 231 13.08 12.37 1.01
CA GLN A 231 13.14 13.82 0.99
C GLN A 231 12.06 14.43 0.07
N GLN A 232 11.79 13.79 -1.08
CA GLN A 232 10.77 14.20 -2.03
C GLN A 232 9.37 14.06 -1.42
N PHE A 233 9.00 12.87 -0.95
CA PHE A 233 7.65 12.59 -0.44
C PHE A 233 7.47 13.12 0.98
N ARG A 234 7.18 14.41 1.07
CA ARG A 234 6.91 15.11 2.34
C ARG A 234 5.64 14.63 3.04
N TYR A 235 4.60 14.29 2.28
CA TYR A 235 3.33 13.80 2.79
C TYR A 235 2.94 12.51 2.08
N ILE A 236 2.66 11.46 2.85
CA ILE A 236 2.22 10.16 2.36
C ILE A 236 0.82 9.88 2.90
N LEU A 237 -0.14 9.66 2.00
CA LEU A 237 -1.52 9.34 2.33
C LEU A 237 -1.87 7.98 1.75
N VAL A 238 -2.37 7.08 2.60
CA VAL A 238 -2.68 5.71 2.21
C VAL A 238 -4.13 5.37 2.58
N ASP A 239 -4.91 4.99 1.56
CA ASP A 239 -6.27 4.48 1.72
C ASP A 239 -6.28 2.94 1.85
N GLU A 240 -7.32 2.40 2.49
CA GLU A 240 -7.51 0.96 2.75
C GLU A 240 -6.30 0.29 3.42
N TYR A 241 -5.71 0.94 4.43
CA TYR A 241 -4.46 0.49 5.05
C TYR A 241 -4.55 -0.91 5.70
N GLN A 242 -5.76 -1.35 6.09
CA GLN A 242 -6.00 -2.71 6.61
C GLN A 242 -5.63 -3.82 5.61
N ASP A 243 -5.63 -3.50 4.31
CA ASP A 243 -5.35 -4.47 3.25
C ASP A 243 -3.86 -4.56 2.90
N THR A 244 -3.01 -3.78 3.58
CA THR A 244 -1.56 -3.77 3.32
C THR A 244 -0.89 -5.05 3.79
N ASN A 245 0.09 -5.51 3.03
CA ASN A 245 1.02 -6.57 3.45
C ASN A 245 2.30 -5.97 4.05
N THR A 246 3.19 -6.83 4.56
CA THR A 246 4.46 -6.41 5.19
C THR A 246 5.34 -5.59 4.23
N VAL A 247 5.41 -6.00 2.96
CA VAL A 247 6.24 -5.33 1.95
C VAL A 247 5.76 -3.92 1.68
N GLN A 248 4.45 -3.72 1.54
CA GLN A 248 3.84 -2.42 1.34
C GLN A 248 4.05 -1.49 2.55
N ALA A 249 3.84 -2.00 3.78
CA ALA A 249 4.11 -1.25 4.99
C ALA A 249 5.58 -0.82 5.12
N ASP A 250 6.52 -1.71 4.77
CA ASP A 250 7.95 -1.41 4.74
C ASP A 250 8.29 -0.28 3.76
N ILE A 251 7.70 -0.29 2.56
CA ILE A 251 7.88 0.77 1.56
C ILE A 251 7.42 2.12 2.13
N ILE A 252 6.20 2.17 2.68
CA ILE A 252 5.64 3.41 3.26
C ILE A 252 6.56 3.94 4.37
N ARG A 253 6.98 3.06 5.29
CA ARG A 253 7.86 3.41 6.41
C ARG A 253 9.21 3.98 5.95
N MET A 254 9.83 3.40 4.91
CA MET A 254 11.10 3.91 4.38
C MET A 254 10.95 5.24 3.64
N LEU A 255 9.87 5.40 2.86
CA LEU A 255 9.57 6.66 2.18
C LEU A 255 9.20 7.78 3.18
N ALA A 256 8.59 7.43 4.31
CA ALA A 256 8.27 8.38 5.38
C ALA A 256 9.47 8.79 6.24
N GLY A 257 10.62 8.12 6.09
CA GLY A 257 11.72 8.18 7.07
C GLY A 257 12.36 9.55 7.31
N VAL A 258 12.15 10.52 6.42
CA VAL A 258 12.67 11.90 6.57
C VAL A 258 11.68 12.81 7.27
N HIS A 259 10.42 12.84 6.83
CA HIS A 259 9.43 13.83 7.29
C HIS A 259 8.44 13.28 8.31
N GLY A 260 8.19 11.97 8.31
CA GLY A 260 7.25 11.32 9.22
C GLY A 260 5.77 11.67 9.02
N ASN A 261 5.40 12.47 8.01
CA ASN A 261 4.00 12.81 7.75
C ASN A 261 3.32 11.69 6.97
N VAL A 262 2.67 10.78 7.69
CA VAL A 262 1.96 9.63 7.12
C VAL A 262 0.54 9.64 7.66
N VAL A 263 -0.43 9.81 6.76
CA VAL A 263 -1.85 9.64 7.10
C VAL A 263 -2.33 8.33 6.50
N VAL A 264 -2.69 7.37 7.35
CA VAL A 264 -3.29 6.12 6.92
C VAL A 264 -4.76 6.08 7.32
N VAL A 265 -5.60 5.57 6.42
CA VAL A 265 -7.03 5.41 6.68
C VAL A 265 -7.42 3.97 6.42
N GLY A 266 -8.22 3.39 7.32
CA GLY A 266 -8.67 2.02 7.16
C GLY A 266 -9.78 1.62 8.12
N ASP A 267 -10.24 0.39 7.95
CA ASP A 267 -11.29 -0.25 8.74
C ASP A 267 -10.83 -1.67 9.10
N ASP A 268 -10.48 -1.89 10.36
CA ASP A 268 -10.06 -3.20 10.89
C ASP A 268 -11.11 -4.28 10.63
N ALA A 269 -12.39 -3.88 10.62
CA ALA A 269 -13.52 -4.75 10.39
C ALA A 269 -13.70 -5.16 8.91
N GLN A 270 -12.94 -4.57 7.97
CA GLN A 270 -13.02 -4.82 6.53
C GLN A 270 -11.80 -5.51 5.93
N SER A 271 -10.84 -5.98 6.73
CA SER A 271 -9.68 -6.73 6.23
C SER A 271 -10.08 -8.08 5.64
N ILE A 272 -10.30 -8.14 4.31
CA ILE A 272 -10.71 -9.35 3.59
C ILE A 272 -9.60 -9.97 2.72
N TYR A 273 -8.45 -9.31 2.59
CA TYR A 273 -7.35 -9.75 1.70
C TYR A 273 -6.27 -10.60 2.38
N SER A 274 -6.56 -11.24 3.52
CA SER A 274 -5.61 -12.14 4.22
C SER A 274 -5.10 -13.29 3.34
N PHE A 275 -5.88 -13.70 2.33
CA PHE A 275 -5.46 -14.68 1.34
C PHE A 275 -4.28 -14.19 0.49
N ARG A 276 -4.10 -12.87 0.30
CA ARG A 276 -2.96 -12.20 -0.36
C ARG A 276 -1.89 -11.68 0.61
N ALA A 277 -1.81 -12.27 1.80
CA ALA A 277 -0.86 -11.86 2.85
C ALA A 277 -1.09 -10.44 3.42
N ALA A 278 -2.29 -9.86 3.23
CA ALA A 278 -2.66 -8.67 3.99
C ALA A 278 -2.53 -8.94 5.50
N GLN A 279 -1.94 -7.99 6.20
CA GLN A 279 -1.61 -8.08 7.61
C GLN A 279 -2.39 -7.02 8.38
N ILE A 280 -3.52 -7.43 8.96
CA ILE A 280 -4.34 -6.54 9.81
C ILE A 280 -3.54 -5.94 10.97
N LYS A 281 -2.46 -6.61 11.42
CA LYS A 281 -1.55 -6.04 12.42
C LYS A 281 -0.93 -4.72 11.99
N ASN A 282 -0.74 -4.45 10.70
CA ASN A 282 -0.19 -3.18 10.22
C ASN A 282 -1.04 -1.99 10.69
N ILE A 283 -2.36 -2.12 10.65
CA ILE A 283 -3.27 -1.07 11.12
C ILE A 283 -3.44 -1.10 12.64
N LEU A 284 -3.54 -2.29 13.25
CA LEU A 284 -3.74 -2.44 14.70
C LEU A 284 -2.50 -2.02 15.52
N ASP A 285 -1.31 -2.24 14.98
CA ASP A 285 -0.04 -1.95 15.64
C ASP A 285 0.55 -0.60 15.20
N PHE A 286 -0.18 0.20 14.42
CA PHE A 286 0.31 1.46 13.87
C PHE A 286 0.85 2.41 14.94
N GLU A 287 0.16 2.56 16.09
CA GLU A 287 0.62 3.39 17.21
C GLU A 287 1.93 2.90 17.82
N ARG A 288 2.19 1.59 17.77
CA ARG A 288 3.44 0.99 18.24
C ARG A 288 4.57 1.21 17.24
N GLU A 289 4.28 1.16 15.95
CA GLU A 289 5.25 1.37 14.87
C GLU A 289 5.58 2.85 14.65
N TYR A 290 4.63 3.73 14.94
CA TYR A 290 4.76 5.18 14.83
C TYR A 290 4.47 5.85 16.18
N PRO A 291 5.46 5.89 17.11
CA PRO A 291 5.28 6.51 18.41
C PRO A 291 4.84 7.98 18.29
N GLY A 292 3.79 8.35 19.02
CA GLY A 292 3.18 9.67 18.93
C GLY A 292 2.17 9.83 17.79
N ALA A 293 1.74 8.72 17.18
CA ALA A 293 0.67 8.75 16.17
C ALA A 293 -0.61 9.38 16.71
N HIS A 294 -1.19 10.28 15.92
CA HIS A 294 -2.50 10.86 16.19
C HIS A 294 -3.61 9.94 15.68
N VAL A 295 -4.48 9.47 16.56
CA VAL A 295 -5.57 8.56 16.19
C VAL A 295 -6.90 9.31 16.13
N VAL A 296 -7.58 9.22 14.98
CA VAL A 296 -8.90 9.81 14.78
C VAL A 296 -9.90 8.72 14.39
N LYS A 297 -11.08 8.72 15.02
CA LYS A 297 -12.17 7.79 14.72
C LYS A 297 -13.27 8.50 13.94
N LEU A 298 -13.63 7.99 12.76
CA LEU A 298 -14.77 8.49 11.99
C LEU A 298 -16.00 7.60 12.29
N GLU A 299 -16.85 8.07 13.19
CA GLU A 299 -17.98 7.28 13.71
C GLU A 299 -19.30 7.54 12.94
N GLN A 300 -19.42 8.68 12.28
CA GLN A 300 -20.64 9.06 11.57
C GLN A 300 -20.73 8.37 10.20
N ASN A 301 -21.85 7.69 9.92
CA ASN A 301 -22.13 7.05 8.63
C ASN A 301 -22.96 7.98 7.72
N TYR A 302 -22.53 8.15 6.47
CA TYR A 302 -23.18 8.99 5.46
C TYR A 302 -23.81 8.20 4.31
N ARG A 303 -23.69 6.87 4.31
CA ARG A 303 -24.07 5.99 3.19
C ARG A 303 -25.35 5.22 3.47
N SER A 304 -25.56 4.80 4.70
CA SER A 304 -26.55 3.80 5.08
C SER A 304 -27.50 4.35 6.14
N THR A 305 -28.74 3.84 6.14
CA THR A 305 -29.72 4.17 7.17
C THR A 305 -29.35 3.53 8.51
N GLN A 306 -29.88 4.07 9.61
CA GLN A 306 -29.62 3.56 10.96
C GLN A 306 -29.89 2.05 11.09
N VAL A 307 -30.98 1.56 10.50
CA VAL A 307 -31.34 0.13 10.52
C VAL A 307 -30.25 -0.75 9.89
N ILE A 308 -29.63 -0.31 8.79
CA ILE A 308 -28.56 -1.05 8.12
C ILE A 308 -27.28 -1.00 8.96
N VAL A 309 -26.97 0.16 9.54
CA VAL A 309 -25.78 0.33 10.39
C VAL A 309 -25.89 -0.55 11.64
N GLU A 310 -27.05 -0.61 12.28
CA GLU A 310 -27.29 -1.45 13.45
C GLU A 310 -27.18 -2.94 13.10
N ALA A 311 -27.76 -3.38 11.99
CA ALA A 311 -27.64 -4.77 11.53
C ALA A 311 -26.17 -5.16 11.26
N ALA A 312 -25.40 -4.29 10.61
CA ALA A 312 -23.97 -4.52 10.37
C ALA A 312 -23.17 -4.55 11.68
N SER A 313 -23.47 -3.66 12.62
CA SER A 313 -22.82 -3.57 13.93
C SER A 313 -23.14 -4.79 14.80
N ALA A 314 -24.37 -5.29 14.75
CA ALA A 314 -24.79 -6.51 15.43
C ALA A 314 -24.12 -7.76 14.86
N LEU A 315 -23.85 -7.80 13.54
CA LEU A 315 -23.09 -8.89 12.94
C LEU A 315 -21.63 -8.85 13.40
N ILE A 316 -20.99 -7.69 13.31
CA ILE A 316 -19.54 -7.55 13.55
C ILE A 316 -19.15 -7.70 15.02
N SER A 317 -20.08 -7.48 15.95
CA SER A 317 -19.87 -7.71 17.38
C SER A 317 -19.59 -9.17 17.75
N ASN A 318 -19.87 -10.12 16.86
CA ASN A 318 -19.57 -11.54 17.05
C ASN A 318 -18.10 -11.89 16.79
N ASN A 319 -17.29 -10.99 16.21
CA ASN A 319 -15.86 -11.23 15.98
C ASN A 319 -15.08 -11.21 17.31
N LYS A 320 -14.24 -12.24 17.51
CA LYS A 320 -13.44 -12.42 18.74
C LYS A 320 -12.14 -11.62 18.77
N ILE A 321 -11.70 -11.13 17.62
CA ILE A 321 -10.48 -10.34 17.46
C ILE A 321 -10.92 -8.97 16.94
N ARG A 322 -10.57 -7.93 17.70
CA ARG A 322 -10.61 -6.52 17.33
C ARG A 322 -9.20 -5.98 17.54
#